data_AF-A0A2E6WQ95-F1
#
_entry.id   AF-A0A2E6WQ95-F1
#
_cell.length_a   1.000
_cell.length_b   1.000
_cell.length_c   1.000
_cell.angle_alpha   90.00
_cell.angle_beta   90.00
_cell.angle_gamma   90.00
#
_symmetry.space_group_name_H-M   'P 1'
#
loop_
_entity.id
_entity.type
_entity.pdbx_description
1 polymer ?
#
loop_
_entity_poly.entity_id
_entity_poly.type
_entity_poly.pdbx_seq_one_letter_code
_entity_poly.pdbx_strand_id
1 'polypeptide(L)'
;MNISGKVMTVKGAIDPSDLKKTITHEHFFIDLRKSHLPHQPSVYTKNILNLADEDVLFPKITSFPSESTEVDFPATELNLWNAKVDFGNLHLAKDRASIADNYILSDVNLAIKEALEFKNNGGSTVVDVTNRGL
;
A
#
# COMPACT_ATOMS: atom_id res chain seq x y z
N MET A 1 -28.95 19.10 -2.03
CA MET A 1 -28.98 18.38 -0.72
C MET A 1 -27.91 19.01 0.16
N ASN A 2 -28.24 19.45 1.38
CA ASN A 2 -27.23 19.98 2.31
C ASN A 2 -26.52 18.79 2.99
N ILE A 3 -25.22 18.63 2.74
CA ILE A 3 -24.39 17.56 3.32
C ILE A 3 -23.60 18.02 4.56
N SER A 4 -23.72 19.30 4.93
CA SER A 4 -23.02 19.85 6.09
C SER A 4 -23.41 19.09 7.37
N GLY A 5 -22.41 18.67 8.14
CA GLY A 5 -22.59 17.91 9.38
C GLY A 5 -22.94 16.44 9.19
N LYS A 6 -22.94 15.91 7.96
CA LYS A 6 -23.10 14.47 7.68
C LYS A 6 -21.76 13.80 7.39
N VAL A 7 -21.73 12.48 7.50
CA VAL A 7 -20.57 11.66 7.09
C VAL A 7 -20.89 11.01 5.76
N MET A 8 -20.01 11.14 4.77
CA MET A 8 -20.18 10.49 3.47
C MET A 8 -19.56 9.09 3.48
N THR A 9 -20.33 8.08 3.09
CA THR A 9 -19.86 6.71 2.88
C THR A 9 -19.95 6.34 1.40
N VAL A 10 -19.43 5.18 1.01
CA VAL A 10 -19.59 4.63 -0.36
C VAL A 10 -21.05 4.34 -0.74
N LYS A 11 -21.96 4.27 0.24
CA LYS A 11 -23.41 4.10 0.02
C LYS A 11 -24.20 5.41 0.16
N GLY A 12 -23.52 6.54 0.37
CA GLY A 12 -24.13 7.85 0.56
C GLY A 12 -23.95 8.41 1.98
N ALA A 13 -24.59 9.54 2.22
CA ALA A 13 -24.48 10.27 3.49
C ALA A 13 -25.24 9.58 4.63
N ILE A 14 -24.64 9.56 5.82
CA ILE A 14 -25.22 9.05 7.06
C ILE A 14 -25.16 10.12 8.16
N ASP A 15 -25.93 9.94 9.24
CA ASP A 15 -25.79 10.77 10.42
C ASP A 15 -24.50 10.43 11.18
N PRO A 16 -23.76 11.40 11.74
CA PRO A 16 -22.60 11.11 12.58
C PRO A 16 -22.89 10.15 13.73
N SER A 17 -24.12 10.13 14.29
CA SER A 17 -24.49 9.16 15.33
C SER A 17 -24.49 7.71 14.85
N ASP A 18 -24.60 7.48 13.53
CA ASP A 18 -24.61 6.14 12.93
C ASP A 18 -23.22 5.53 12.78
N LEU A 19 -22.14 6.31 12.95
CA LEU A 19 -20.76 5.82 12.86
C LEU A 19 -20.49 4.69 13.85
N LYS A 20 -20.92 4.86 15.11
CA LYS A 20 -20.71 3.92 16.22
C LYS A 20 -19.22 3.54 16.34
N LYS A 21 -18.90 2.30 16.74
CA LYS A 21 -17.53 1.79 16.86
C LYS A 21 -16.84 1.84 15.49
N THR A 22 -15.85 2.73 15.38
CA THR A 22 -15.17 3.06 14.13
C THR A 22 -13.67 2.87 14.27
N ILE A 23 -13.04 2.28 13.25
CA ILE A 23 -11.59 2.30 13.06
C ILE A 23 -11.28 3.30 11.93
N THR A 24 -10.41 4.26 12.22
CA THR A 24 -10.30 5.51 11.44
C THR A 24 -9.16 5.49 10.42
N HIS A 25 -8.32 4.46 10.40
CA HIS A 25 -7.18 4.36 9.49
C HIS A 25 -6.95 2.89 9.15
N GLU A 26 -7.53 2.44 8.06
CA GLU A 26 -7.32 1.08 7.54
C GLU A 26 -7.07 1.09 6.03
N HIS A 27 -6.65 -0.06 5.52
CA HIS A 27 -6.45 -0.30 4.10
C HIS A 27 -7.07 -1.66 3.74
N PHE A 28 -8.16 -1.69 2.97
CA PHE A 28 -8.71 -2.95 2.47
C PHE A 28 -7.92 -3.49 1.29
N PHE A 29 -7.49 -2.58 0.43
CA PHE A 29 -6.75 -2.90 -0.79
C PHE A 29 -5.60 -1.93 -0.94
N ILE A 30 -4.37 -2.44 -0.97
CA ILE A 30 -3.17 -1.61 -1.11
C ILE A 30 -2.07 -2.42 -1.80
N ASP A 31 -1.27 -1.74 -2.62
CA ASP A 31 -0.09 -2.32 -3.28
C ASP A 31 1.12 -1.44 -3.01
N LEU A 32 1.91 -1.84 -2.00
CA LEU A 32 3.12 -1.15 -1.56
C LEU A 32 4.38 -1.70 -2.21
N ARG A 33 4.27 -2.65 -3.16
CA ARG A 33 5.44 -3.29 -3.80
C ARG A 33 6.30 -2.30 -4.60
N LYS A 34 5.74 -1.14 -4.97
CA LYS A 34 6.48 -0.07 -5.67
C LYS A 34 7.19 0.90 -4.72
N SER A 35 6.78 0.98 -3.47
CA SER A 35 7.35 1.90 -2.47
C SER A 35 8.27 1.18 -1.46
N HIS A 36 8.19 -0.15 -1.36
CA HIS A 36 9.06 -0.95 -0.50
C HIS A 36 10.14 -1.69 -1.32
N LEU A 37 11.38 -1.57 -0.85
CA LEU A 37 12.55 -2.18 -1.50
C LEU A 37 12.54 -3.72 -1.37
N PRO A 38 13.13 -4.44 -2.34
CA PRO A 38 13.62 -4.00 -3.65
C PRO A 38 12.48 -3.78 -4.64
N HIS A 39 12.18 -2.52 -4.95
CA HIS A 39 11.48 -2.21 -6.18
C HIS A 39 12.53 -2.07 -7.28
N GLN A 40 12.32 -2.66 -8.45
CA GLN A 40 13.12 -2.26 -9.61
C GLN A 40 12.94 -0.74 -9.77
N PRO A 41 14.03 0.05 -9.81
CA PRO A 41 13.90 1.48 -10.03
C PRO A 41 13.08 1.67 -11.31
N SER A 42 12.14 2.61 -11.30
CA SER A 42 11.42 2.97 -12.52
C SER A 42 12.47 3.26 -13.58
N VAL A 43 12.57 2.41 -14.60
CA VAL A 43 13.41 2.71 -15.77
C VAL A 43 12.74 3.91 -16.41
N TYR A 44 13.21 5.11 -16.08
CA TYR A 44 12.92 6.27 -16.90
C TYR A 44 13.55 5.96 -18.25
N THR A 45 12.74 5.50 -19.19
CA THR A 45 13.07 5.61 -20.61
C THR A 45 13.20 7.09 -20.87
N LYS A 46 14.45 7.57 -20.83
CA LYS A 46 14.84 8.92 -21.19
C LYS A 46 14.67 9.08 -22.70
N ASN A 47 13.42 9.11 -23.15
CA ASN A 47 12.98 9.46 -24.48
C ASN A 47 11.47 9.65 -24.40
N ILE A 48 11.04 10.85 -24.02
CA ILE A 48 9.87 11.60 -24.53
C ILE A 48 9.63 12.77 -23.55
N LEU A 49 9.82 13.98 -24.08
CA LEU A 49 9.44 15.32 -23.58
C LEU A 49 10.47 16.13 -22.78
N ASN A 50 11.12 17.04 -23.52
CA ASN A 50 11.51 18.36 -23.04
C ASN A 50 10.30 19.07 -22.42
N LEU A 51 10.08 18.96 -21.12
CA LEU A 51 9.26 19.91 -20.37
C LEU A 51 9.97 20.20 -19.06
N ALA A 52 10.58 21.37 -19.03
CA ALA A 52 10.97 22.05 -17.81
C ALA A 52 9.71 22.28 -16.98
N ASP A 53 9.73 21.89 -15.71
CA ASP A 53 9.17 22.68 -14.61
C ASP A 53 9.77 22.15 -13.31
N GLU A 54 10.32 23.09 -12.53
CA GLU A 54 10.97 22.88 -11.25
C GLU A 54 9.93 22.61 -10.14
N ASP A 55 10.41 22.23 -8.95
CA ASP A 55 9.67 22.03 -7.69
C ASP A 55 9.07 20.64 -7.40
N VAL A 56 9.92 19.62 -7.31
CA VAL A 56 9.64 18.50 -6.39
C VAL A 56 10.82 18.22 -5.46
N LEU A 57 10.66 18.69 -4.22
CA LEU A 57 11.54 18.49 -3.08
C LEU A 57 11.44 17.04 -2.57
N PHE A 58 12.03 16.10 -3.29
CA PHE A 58 12.39 14.79 -2.71
C PHE A 58 13.85 14.83 -2.26
N PRO A 59 14.19 14.24 -1.09
CA PRO A 59 15.56 14.27 -0.61
C PRO A 59 16.45 13.63 -1.68
N LYS A 60 17.47 14.38 -2.09
CA LYS A 60 18.53 13.95 -3.00
C LYS A 60 19.22 12.75 -2.35
N ILE A 61 18.74 11.54 -2.63
CA ILE A 61 19.48 10.32 -2.31
C ILE A 61 20.58 10.26 -3.36
N THR A 62 21.73 10.84 -3.03
CA THR A 62 22.88 11.05 -3.92
C THR A 62 23.70 9.79 -4.19
N SER A 63 23.07 8.62 -4.29
CA SER A 63 23.78 7.38 -4.62
C SER A 63 22.87 6.31 -5.22
N PHE A 64 21.96 6.68 -6.12
CA PHE A 64 21.38 5.71 -7.04
C PHE A 64 22.10 5.83 -8.39
N PRO A 65 22.72 4.74 -8.89
CA PRO A 65 23.44 4.77 -10.16
C PRO A 65 22.49 5.21 -11.29
N SER A 66 22.93 6.18 -12.08
CA SER A 66 22.18 6.83 -13.16
C SER A 66 22.13 6.02 -14.46
N GLU A 67 22.63 4.79 -14.46
CA GLU A 67 22.57 3.86 -15.57
C GLU A 67 21.86 2.58 -15.12
N SER A 68 21.25 1.88 -16.07
CA SER A 68 20.76 0.51 -15.89
C SER A 68 21.95 -0.43 -15.70
N THR A 69 22.69 -0.27 -14.61
CA THR A 69 23.50 -1.35 -14.09
C THR A 69 22.50 -2.40 -13.64
N GLU A 70 22.53 -3.58 -14.27
CA GLU A 70 22.08 -4.82 -13.66
C GLU A 70 22.67 -4.84 -12.25
N VAL A 71 21.95 -4.31 -11.25
CA VAL A 71 22.31 -4.53 -9.87
C VAL A 71 22.11 -6.02 -9.73
N ASP A 72 23.22 -6.75 -9.61
CA ASP A 72 23.27 -8.20 -9.46
C ASP A 72 22.53 -8.54 -8.16
N PHE A 73 21.21 -8.64 -8.28
CA PHE A 73 20.32 -8.88 -7.17
C PHE A 73 20.45 -10.38 -6.88
N PRO A 74 21.12 -10.77 -5.77
CA PRO A 74 21.53 -12.15 -5.59
C PRO A 74 20.35 -13.09 -5.76
N ALA A 75 20.53 -14.21 -6.45
CA ALA A 75 19.44 -15.15 -6.73
C ALA A 75 18.70 -15.58 -5.44
N THR A 76 19.40 -15.64 -4.31
CA THR A 76 18.82 -15.88 -2.99
C THR A 76 17.86 -14.78 -2.52
N GLU A 77 18.23 -13.51 -2.70
CA GLU A 77 17.35 -12.37 -2.37
C GLU A 77 16.16 -12.30 -3.33
N LEU A 78 16.37 -12.61 -4.62
CA LEU A 78 15.29 -12.69 -5.61
C LEU A 78 14.29 -13.79 -5.28
N ASN A 79 14.79 -14.95 -4.83
CA ASN A 79 13.95 -16.05 -4.39
C ASN A 79 13.14 -15.66 -3.15
N LEU A 80 13.72 -14.94 -2.19
CA LEU A 80 13.00 -14.43 -1.03
C LEU A 80 11.94 -13.39 -1.42
N TRP A 81 12.28 -12.45 -2.30
CA TRP A 81 11.35 -11.42 -2.78
C TRP A 81 10.10 -12.03 -3.44
N ASN A 82 10.29 -13.06 -4.25
CA ASN A 82 9.20 -13.74 -4.95
C ASN A 82 8.49 -14.81 -4.10
N ALA A 83 8.94 -15.05 -2.87
CA ALA A 83 8.31 -16.02 -1.99
C ALA A 83 6.91 -15.57 -1.55
N LYS A 84 6.03 -16.54 -1.28
CA LYS A 84 4.76 -16.32 -0.58
C LYS A 84 4.99 -16.26 0.92
N VAL A 85 4.21 -15.46 1.64
CA VAL A 85 4.27 -15.48 3.11
C VAL A 85 3.64 -16.77 3.62
N ASP A 86 4.37 -17.49 4.45
CA ASP A 86 3.91 -18.71 5.12
C ASP A 86 4.53 -18.86 6.51
N PHE A 87 4.22 -19.96 7.21
CA PHE A 87 4.76 -20.20 8.55
C PHE A 87 6.28 -20.39 8.59
N GLY A 88 6.91 -20.81 7.49
CA GLY A 88 8.35 -21.00 7.39
C GLY A 88 9.13 -19.69 7.29
N ASN A 89 8.52 -18.63 6.74
CA ASN A 89 9.16 -17.32 6.57
C ASN A 89 8.47 -16.17 7.32
N LEU A 90 7.43 -16.43 8.13
CA LEU A 90 6.69 -15.41 8.87
C LEU A 90 7.58 -14.51 9.75
N HIS A 91 8.67 -15.06 10.31
CA HIS A 91 9.60 -14.27 11.11
C HIS A 91 10.27 -13.16 10.27
N LEU A 92 10.59 -13.44 9.00
CA LEU A 92 11.17 -12.47 8.08
C LEU A 92 10.16 -11.37 7.74
N ALA A 93 8.90 -11.74 7.50
CA ALA A 93 7.83 -10.77 7.26
C ALA A 93 7.64 -9.83 8.47
N LYS A 94 7.70 -10.37 9.70
CA LYS A 94 7.64 -9.58 10.95
C LYS A 94 8.82 -8.63 11.11
N ASP A 95 10.01 -9.06 10.69
CA ASP A 95 11.23 -8.25 10.68
C ASP A 95 11.29 -7.29 9.48
N ARG A 96 10.18 -7.14 8.73
CA ARG A 96 10.04 -6.27 7.57
C ARG A 96 11.00 -6.61 6.43
N ALA A 97 11.35 -7.88 6.30
CA ALA A 97 12.10 -8.36 5.16
C ALA A 97 11.30 -8.16 3.86
N SER A 98 12.07 -8.03 2.79
CA SER A 98 11.61 -7.86 1.43
C SER A 98 10.91 -9.11 0.87
N ILE A 99 9.65 -9.33 1.22
CA ILE A 99 8.79 -10.37 0.65
C ILE A 99 7.63 -9.67 -0.06
N ALA A 100 7.60 -9.68 -1.40
CA ALA A 100 6.64 -8.89 -2.19
C ALA A 100 5.19 -9.19 -1.85
N ASP A 101 4.90 -10.45 -1.49
CA ASP A 101 3.58 -10.93 -1.10
C ASP A 101 3.05 -10.26 0.19
N ASN A 102 3.94 -9.87 1.12
CA ASN A 102 3.56 -9.16 2.36
C ASN A 102 3.13 -7.70 2.11
N TYR A 103 3.51 -7.13 0.97
CA TYR A 103 3.28 -5.72 0.65
C TYR A 103 2.05 -5.48 -0.23
N ILE A 104 1.19 -6.49 -0.40
CA ILE A 104 -0.04 -6.38 -1.19
C ILE A 104 -1.24 -6.95 -0.43
N LEU A 105 -2.30 -6.14 -0.34
CA LEU A 105 -3.62 -6.56 0.08
C LEU A 105 -4.54 -6.51 -1.14
N SER A 106 -4.88 -7.68 -1.71
CA SER A 106 -5.69 -7.76 -2.94
C SER A 106 -6.79 -8.83 -2.92
N ASP A 107 -6.85 -9.69 -1.90
CA ASP A 107 -7.87 -10.74 -1.80
C ASP A 107 -9.17 -10.18 -1.22
N VAL A 108 -10.18 -10.05 -2.08
CA VAL A 108 -11.52 -9.53 -1.71
C VAL A 108 -12.23 -10.44 -0.71
N ASN A 109 -12.11 -11.77 -0.84
CA ASN A 109 -12.81 -12.71 0.03
C ASN A 109 -12.19 -12.69 1.43
N LEU A 110 -10.86 -12.62 1.51
CA LEU A 110 -10.15 -12.45 2.77
C LEU A 110 -10.51 -11.09 3.41
N ALA A 111 -10.47 -10.00 2.65
CA ALA A 111 -10.85 -8.67 3.12
C ALA A 111 -12.27 -8.64 3.72
N ILE A 112 -13.25 -9.30 3.06
CA ILE A 112 -14.61 -9.43 3.59
C ILE A 112 -14.61 -10.21 4.92
N LYS A 113 -13.88 -11.32 4.99
CA LYS A 113 -13.80 -12.15 6.20
C LYS A 113 -13.24 -11.36 7.38
N GLU A 114 -12.14 -10.63 7.19
CA GLU A 114 -11.50 -9.80 8.22
C GLU A 114 -12.42 -8.64 8.65
N ALA A 115 -13.12 -7.98 7.72
CA ALA A 115 -14.12 -6.97 8.08
C ALA A 115 -15.31 -7.55 8.87
N LEU A 116 -15.73 -8.77 8.54
CA LEU A 116 -16.79 -9.46 9.28
C LEU A 116 -16.32 -9.79 10.70
N GLU A 117 -15.04 -10.07 10.92
CA GLU A 117 -14.50 -10.23 12.27
C GLU A 117 -14.63 -8.94 13.09
N PHE A 118 -14.26 -7.78 12.53
CA PHE A 118 -14.47 -6.49 13.20
C PHE A 118 -15.96 -6.26 13.52
N LYS A 119 -16.84 -6.53 12.54
CA LYS A 119 -18.30 -6.40 12.71
C LYS A 119 -18.84 -7.31 13.81
N ASN A 120 -18.41 -8.57 13.85
CA ASN A 120 -18.82 -9.55 14.87
C ASN A 120 -18.35 -9.14 16.27
N ASN A 121 -17.28 -8.35 16.38
CA ASN A 121 -16.79 -7.74 17.62
C ASN A 121 -17.41 -6.35 17.90
N GLY A 122 -18.60 -6.08 17.36
CA GLY A 122 -19.38 -4.85 17.56
C GLY A 122 -18.89 -3.65 16.74
N GLY A 123 -17.99 -3.87 15.80
CA GLY A 123 -17.56 -2.87 14.83
C GLY A 123 -18.69 -2.43 13.91
N SER A 124 -18.67 -1.16 13.50
CA SER A 124 -19.71 -0.57 12.66
C SER A 124 -19.15 0.08 11.41
N THR A 125 -18.14 0.95 11.56
CA THR A 125 -17.58 1.73 10.44
C THR A 125 -16.08 1.55 10.32
N VAL A 126 -15.59 1.53 9.08
CA VAL A 126 -14.17 1.49 8.76
C VAL A 126 -13.89 2.64 7.79
N VAL A 127 -12.79 3.36 8.01
CA VAL A 127 -12.30 4.38 7.09
C VAL A 127 -11.10 3.80 6.34
N ASP A 128 -11.30 3.53 5.04
CA ASP A 128 -10.21 3.20 4.13
C ASP A 128 -9.53 4.49 3.66
N VAL A 129 -8.26 4.65 4.01
CA VAL A 129 -7.48 5.85 3.66
C VAL A 129 -6.55 5.61 2.46
N THR A 130 -6.78 4.54 1.70
CA THR A 130 -6.03 4.27 0.48
C THR A 130 -6.38 5.30 -0.60
N ASN A 131 -5.39 6.10 -0.97
CA ASN A 131 -5.48 7.08 -2.05
C ASN A 131 -4.38 6.86 -3.09
N ARG A 132 -4.42 7.64 -4.17
CA ARG A 132 -3.30 7.74 -5.11
C ARG A 132 -2.14 8.47 -4.42
N GLY A 133 -1.00 7.80 -4.24
CA GLY A 133 0.23 8.40 -3.70
C GLY A 133 0.74 7.83 -2.38
N LEU A 134 0.14 6.74 -1.88
CA LEU A 134 0.75 5.87 -0.86
C LEU A 134 1.87 4.99 -1.43
#